data_AF-A0A8B7QKZ3-F1
#
_entry.id   AF-A0A8B7QKZ3-F1
#
_cell.length_a   1.000
_cell.length_b   1.000
_cell.length_c   1.000
_cell.angle_alpha   90.00
_cell.angle_beta   90.00
_cell.angle_gamma   90.00
#
_symmetry.space_group_name_H-M   'P 1'
#
loop_
_entity.id
_entity.type
_entity.pdbx_description
1 polymer ?
#
loop_
_entity_poly.entity_id
_entity_poly.type
_entity_poly.pdbx_seq_one_letter_code
_entity_poly.pdbx_strand_id
1 'polypeptide(L)'
;MESYFPATVEYALHIFNLKSKDMNAYRLVRIRNSRREQAETMLAFSMELELRRTKCGKFDEDIDNCSFQENAELNNTFTCFFTVSTEPWRTVFQLLNKTCLEGFY
;
A
#
# COMPACT_ATOMS: atom_id res chain seq x y z
N MET A 1 4.00 14.94 9.73
CA MET A 1 3.60 14.08 8.60
C MET A 1 2.33 14.72 8.05
N GLU A 2 2.29 15.08 6.76
CA GLU A 2 1.21 15.90 6.20
C GLU A 2 -0.16 15.20 6.29
N SER A 3 -1.24 15.99 6.39
CA SER A 3 -2.62 15.49 6.51
C SER A 3 -3.04 14.53 5.39
N TYR A 4 -2.35 14.55 4.25
CA TYR A 4 -2.69 13.78 3.05
C TYR A 4 -1.92 12.46 2.91
N PHE A 5 -0.92 12.24 3.76
CA PHE A 5 -0.10 11.04 3.70
C PHE A 5 -0.90 9.74 3.97
N PRO A 6 -1.79 9.66 4.97
CA PRO A 6 -2.60 8.45 5.20
C PRO A 6 -3.43 8.04 3.98
N ALA A 7 -4.15 8.99 3.36
CA ALA A 7 -4.92 8.73 2.13
C ALA A 7 -4.04 8.27 0.96
N THR A 8 -2.79 8.75 0.90
CA THR A 8 -1.82 8.31 -0.11
C THR A 8 -1.39 6.85 0.13
N VAL A 9 -1.22 6.44 1.38
CA VAL A 9 -0.96 5.05 1.77
C VAL A 9 -2.14 4.15 1.41
N GLU A 10 -3.36 4.56 1.74
CA GLU A 10 -4.59 3.83 1.39
C GLU A 10 -4.71 3.60 -0.12
N TYR A 11 -4.46 4.64 -0.92
CA TYR A 11 -4.42 4.52 -2.38
C TYR A 11 -3.37 3.49 -2.85
N ALA A 12 -2.16 3.52 -2.27
CA ALA A 12 -1.10 2.58 -2.63
C ALA A 12 -1.48 1.12 -2.30
N LEU A 13 -2.10 0.89 -1.13
CA LEU A 13 -2.64 -0.42 -0.73
C LEU A 13 -3.74 -0.88 -1.68
N HIS A 14 -4.67 0.00 -2.04
CA HIS A 14 -5.75 -0.31 -2.97
C HIS A 14 -5.20 -0.72 -4.34
N ILE A 15 -4.29 0.07 -4.91
CA ILE A 15 -3.66 -0.24 -6.21
C ILE A 15 -2.81 -1.50 -6.14
N PHE A 16 -2.16 -1.78 -5.01
CA PHE A 16 -1.45 -3.05 -4.83
C PHE A 16 -2.41 -4.23 -4.93
N ASN A 17 -3.50 -4.22 -4.16
CA ASN A 17 -4.50 -5.28 -4.13
C ASN A 17 -5.17 -5.49 -5.48
N LEU A 18 -5.58 -4.40 -6.14
CA LEU A 18 -6.23 -4.44 -7.45
C LEU A 18 -5.33 -5.08 -8.53
N LYS A 19 -4.03 -4.78 -8.50
CA LYS A 19 -3.05 -5.31 -9.47
C LYS A 19 -2.46 -6.67 -9.06
N SER A 20 -2.66 -7.11 -7.83
CA SER A 20 -2.16 -8.40 -7.36
C SER A 20 -2.89 -9.54 -8.06
N LYS A 21 -2.13 -10.58 -8.44
CA LYS A 21 -2.69 -11.84 -8.95
C LYS A 21 -3.26 -12.72 -7.83
N ASP A 22 -2.87 -12.46 -6.58
CA ASP A 22 -3.46 -13.13 -5.42
C ASP A 22 -4.95 -12.81 -5.34
N MET A 23 -5.71 -13.77 -4.84
CA MET A 23 -7.14 -13.63 -4.59
C MET A 23 -7.40 -13.00 -3.21
N ASN A 24 -6.44 -13.12 -2.29
CA ASN A 24 -6.52 -12.55 -0.96
C ASN A 24 -6.01 -11.11 -0.92
N ALA A 25 -6.60 -10.33 -0.01
CA ALA A 25 -6.17 -8.98 0.24
C ALA A 25 -4.86 -8.94 1.03
N TYR A 26 -4.07 -7.90 0.81
CA TYR A 26 -2.89 -7.54 1.58
C TYR A 26 -3.19 -6.26 2.35
N ARG A 27 -2.79 -6.24 3.62
CA ARG A 27 -2.94 -5.08 4.51
C ARG A 27 -1.57 -4.58 4.95
N LEU A 28 -1.49 -3.31 5.31
CA LEU A 28 -0.30 -2.69 5.87
C LEU A 28 0.06 -3.33 7.21
N VAL A 29 1.30 -3.78 7.34
CA VAL A 29 1.92 -4.14 8.62
C VAL A 29 2.49 -2.89 9.27
N ARG A 30 3.34 -2.18 8.53
CA ARG A 30 3.97 -0.92 8.97
C ARG A 30 4.54 -0.13 7.79
N ILE A 31 4.78 1.15 8.05
CA ILE A 31 5.53 2.05 7.18
C ILE A 31 7.00 1.96 7.60
N ARG A 32 7.87 1.49 6.72
CA ARG A 32 9.31 1.37 7.00
C ARG A 32 10.04 2.69 6.80
N ASN A 33 9.68 3.42 5.75
CA ASN A 33 10.22 4.74 5.46
C ASN A 33 9.19 5.57 4.69
N SER A 34 9.26 6.89 4.83
CA SER A 34 8.42 7.81 4.07
C SER A 34 9.10 9.16 3.91
N ARG A 35 8.96 9.79 2.75
CA ARG A 35 9.37 11.16 2.52
C ARG A 35 8.41 11.86 1.58
N ARG A 36 8.22 13.16 1.80
CA ARG A 36 7.61 14.05 0.81
C ARG A 36 8.65 14.36 -0.26
N GLU A 37 8.27 14.26 -1.51
CA GLU A 37 9.09 14.65 -2.65
C GLU A 37 8.91 16.15 -2.93
N GLN A 38 9.97 16.80 -3.42
CA GLN A 38 9.87 18.16 -3.93
C GLN A 38 9.15 18.13 -5.28
N ALA A 39 7.98 18.74 -5.36
CA ALA A 39 7.21 18.90 -6.57
C ALA A 39 6.58 20.30 -6.57
N GLU A 40 6.61 20.96 -7.74
CA GLU A 40 6.23 22.37 -7.87
C GLU A 40 4.72 22.59 -7.75
N THR A 41 3.92 21.72 -8.36
CA THR A 41 2.47 21.90 -8.52
C THR A 41 1.62 20.82 -7.83
N MET A 42 2.18 19.64 -7.60
CA MET A 42 1.51 18.51 -6.95
C MET A 42 2.24 18.13 -5.66
N LEU A 43 1.54 17.47 -4.74
CA LEU A 43 2.22 16.75 -3.65
C LEU A 43 2.64 15.38 -4.17
N ALA A 44 3.79 14.90 -3.73
CA ALA A 44 4.20 13.53 -3.98
C ALA A 44 4.83 12.94 -2.74
N PHE A 45 4.55 11.66 -2.50
CA PHE A 45 5.09 10.90 -1.38
C PHE A 45 5.76 9.65 -1.91
N SER A 46 7.00 9.45 -1.47
CA SER A 46 7.66 8.16 -1.58
C SER A 46 7.59 7.44 -0.24
N MET A 47 7.20 6.18 -0.28
CA MET A 47 6.96 5.37 0.91
C MET A 47 7.37 3.92 0.70
N GLU A 48 8.03 3.35 1.69
CA GLU A 48 8.34 1.93 1.77
C GLU A 48 7.38 1.30 2.79
N LEU A 49 6.54 0.40 2.29
CA LEU A 49 5.45 -0.24 3.03
C LEU A 49 5.73 -1.73 3.16
N GLU A 50 5.54 -2.27 4.36
CA GLU A 50 5.52 -3.71 4.60
C GLU A 50 4.06 -4.18 4.57
N LEU A 51 3.75 -5.07 3.63
CA LEU A 51 2.40 -5.56 3.36
C LEU A 51 2.34 -7.04 3.65
N ARG A 52 1.28 -7.51 4.32
CA ARG A 52 1.10 -8.94 4.61
C ARG A 52 -0.26 -9.43 4.16
N ARG A 53 -0.28 -10.63 3.60
CA ARG A 53 -1.49 -11.32 3.15
C ARG A 53 -2.45 -11.53 4.30
N THR A 54 -3.73 -11.36 4.02
CA THR A 54 -4.86 -11.55 4.95
C THR A 54 -5.63 -12.83 4.62
N LYS A 55 -6.60 -13.18 5.48
CA LYS A 55 -7.52 -14.30 5.23
C LYS A 55 -8.67 -13.91 4.29
N CYS A 56 -8.93 -12.62 4.09
CA CYS A 56 -10.04 -12.10 3.28
C CYS A 56 -9.66 -12.01 1.80
N GLY A 57 -10.67 -12.09 0.94
CA GLY A 57 -10.57 -11.82 -0.49
C GLY A 57 -10.32 -10.34 -0.77
N LYS A 58 -9.66 -10.04 -1.89
CA LYS A 58 -9.36 -8.65 -2.29
C LYS A 58 -10.59 -7.81 -2.69
N PHE A 59 -11.75 -8.44 -2.78
CA PHE A 59 -13.03 -7.79 -3.07
C PHE A 59 -14.04 -7.95 -1.92
N ASP A 60 -13.60 -8.47 -0.78
CA ASP A 60 -14.43 -8.53 0.42
C ASP A 60 -14.59 -7.11 0.98
N GLU A 61 -15.69 -6.88 1.70
CA GLU A 61 -15.88 -5.66 2.47
C GLU A 61 -14.97 -5.67 3.71
N ASP A 62 -14.64 -4.48 4.22
CA ASP A 62 -13.92 -4.30 5.49
C ASP A 62 -12.55 -5.01 5.60
N ILE A 63 -11.74 -4.94 4.53
CA ILE A 63 -10.38 -5.49 4.49
C ILE A 63 -9.49 -4.92 5.62
N ASP A 64 -9.74 -3.69 6.07
CA ASP A 64 -8.93 -3.02 7.09
C ASP A 64 -9.01 -3.71 8.47
N ASN A 65 -10.13 -4.35 8.78
CA ASN A 65 -10.32 -5.15 10.00
C ASN A 65 -9.97 -6.64 9.80
N CYS A 66 -9.57 -7.05 8.59
CA CYS A 66 -9.27 -8.44 8.31
C CYS A 66 -7.97 -8.92 8.99
N SER A 67 -8.05 -10.10 9.61
CA SER A 67 -6.88 -10.76 10.20
C SER A 67 -5.85 -11.20 9.16
N PHE A 68 -4.57 -11.15 9.52
CA PHE A 68 -3.48 -11.66 8.69
C PHE A 68 -3.54 -13.19 8.52
N GLN A 69 -2.97 -13.69 7.43
CA GLN A 69 -2.78 -15.12 7.22
C GLN A 69 -1.71 -15.66 8.19
N GLU A 70 -2.11 -16.62 9.02
CA GLU A 70 -1.28 -17.23 10.06
C GLU A 70 -0.63 -18.53 9.60
N ASN A 71 -1.24 -19.23 8.63
CA ASN A 71 -0.65 -20.44 8.07
C ASN A 71 0.67 -20.09 7.36
N ALA A 72 1.77 -20.71 7.79
CA ALA A 72 3.12 -20.42 7.32
C ALA A 72 3.31 -20.70 5.81
N GLU A 73 2.63 -21.69 5.25
CA GLU A 73 2.71 -22.04 3.83
C GLU A 73 1.93 -21.08 2.93
N LEU A 74 0.94 -20.42 3.52
CA LEU A 74 0.03 -19.50 2.83
C LEU A 74 0.33 -18.04 3.15
N ASN A 75 1.18 -17.76 4.13
CA ASN A 75 1.56 -16.40 4.45
C ASN A 75 2.40 -15.85 3.30
N ASN A 76 2.25 -14.56 3.05
CA ASN A 76 3.12 -13.87 2.12
C ASN A 76 3.27 -12.44 2.60
N THR A 77 4.49 -11.91 2.48
CA THR A 77 4.82 -10.55 2.87
C THR A 77 5.58 -9.89 1.74
N PHE A 78 5.24 -8.64 1.44
CA PHE A 78 5.97 -7.83 0.50
C PHE A 78 6.53 -6.60 1.19
N THR A 79 7.77 -6.25 0.88
CA THR A 79 8.26 -4.89 1.07
C THR A 79 8.11 -4.16 -0.25
N CYS A 80 7.27 -3.14 -0.29
CA CYS A 80 6.97 -2.38 -1.49
C CYS A 80 7.39 -0.92 -1.33
N PHE A 81 8.15 -0.43 -2.30
CA PHE A 81 8.41 0.99 -2.49
C PHE A 81 7.40 1.57 -3.47
N PHE A 82 6.74 2.65 -3.07
CA PHE A 82 5.81 3.41 -3.89
C PHE A 82 6.24 4.86 -3.99
N THR A 83 5.98 5.46 -5.14
CA THR A 83 5.91 6.92 -5.30
C THR A 83 4.54 7.27 -5.85
N VAL A 84 3.80 8.10 -5.13
CA VAL A 84 2.43 8.51 -5.49
C VAL A 84 2.37 10.02 -5.52
N SER A 85 1.93 10.60 -6.63
CA SER A 85 1.54 12.01 -6.69
C SER A 85 0.06 12.17 -6.35
N THR A 86 -0.30 13.30 -5.75
CA THR A 86 -1.66 13.62 -5.38
C THR A 86 -1.95 15.12 -5.49
N GLU A 87 -3.18 15.44 -5.90
CA GLU A 87 -3.81 16.74 -5.70
C GLU A 87 -4.91 16.59 -4.65
N PRO A 88 -4.62 16.84 -3.37
CA PRO A 88 -5.56 16.53 -2.30
C PRO A 88 -6.88 17.28 -2.40
N TRP A 89 -6.85 18.52 -2.89
CA TRP A 89 -8.04 19.37 -3.10
C TRP A 89 -8.99 18.84 -4.19
N ARG A 90 -8.53 17.90 -5.03
CA ARG A 90 -9.35 17.24 -6.07
C ARG A 90 -9.48 15.74 -5.86
N THR A 91 -8.95 15.20 -4.75
CA THR A 91 -8.90 13.75 -4.48
C THR A 91 -8.29 12.94 -5.61
N VAL A 92 -7.32 13.53 -6.32
CA VAL A 92 -6.61 12.85 -7.42
C VAL A 92 -5.37 12.19 -6.87
N PHE A 93 -5.15 10.94 -7.25
CA PHE A 93 -3.96 10.16 -6.92
C PHE A 93 -3.44 9.49 -8.19
N GLN A 94 -2.12 9.49 -8.35
CA GLN A 94 -1.47 8.84 -9.47
C GLN A 94 -0.26 8.06 -8.98
N LEU A 95 -0.24 6.76 -9.30
CA LEU A 95 0.93 5.93 -9.08
C LEU A 95 2.04 6.31 -10.08
N LEU A 96 3.15 6.85 -9.57
CA LEU A 96 4.34 7.18 -10.36
C LEU A 96 5.33 6.01 -10.39
N ASN A 97 5.54 5.34 -9.27
CA ASN A 97 6.43 4.19 -9.17
C ASN A 97 5.90 3.15 -8.19
N LYS A 98 6.13 1.87 -8.51
CA LYS A 98 5.90 0.72 -7.63
C LYS A 98 7.00 -0.30 -7.87
N THR A 99 7.70 -0.68 -6.81
CA THR A 99 8.61 -1.83 -6.80
C THR A 99 8.32 -2.66 -5.57
N CYS A 100 8.16 -3.97 -5.71
CA CYS A 100 7.86 -4.85 -4.60
C CYS A 100 8.84 -6.02 -4.59
N LEU A 101 9.31 -6.37 -3.41
CA LEU A 101 10.14 -7.54 -3.16
C LEU A 101 9.37 -8.46 -2.20
N GLU A 102 9.27 -9.73 -2.56
CA GLU A 102 8.73 -10.76 -1.68
C GLU A 102 9.71 -10.96 -0.52
N GLY A 103 9.20 -10.86 0.70
CA GLY A 103 9.97 -11.04 1.93
C GLY A 103 9.88 -12.49 2.37
N PHE A 104 11.04 -13.15 2.50
CA PHE A 104 11.14 -14.46 3.15
C PHE A 104 11.30 -14.22 4.66
N TYR A 105 10.42 -14.81 5.47
CA TYR A 105 10.58 -14.92 6.92
C TYR A 105 10.93 -16.35 7.29
#